data_AF-A0AAJ1NZX3-F1
#
_entry.id   AF-A0AAJ1NZX3-F1
#
_cell.length_a   1.000
_cell.length_b   1.000
_cell.length_c   1.000
_cell.angle_alpha   90.00
_cell.angle_beta   90.00
_cell.angle_gamma   90.00
#
_symmetry.space_group_name_H-M   'P 1'
#
loop_
_entity.id
_entity.type
_entity.pdbx_description
1 polymer ?
#
loop_
_entity_poly.entity_id
_entity_poly.type
_entity_poly.pdbx_seq_one_letter_code
_entity_poly.pdbx_strand_id
1 'polypeptide(L)'
;MKYMHRNVLVMLTIFLFMTACSNGERIKDISDVRSDDFKKYTGTYVGNNSDVVAIVKNLPGGGTVQSISLENESIKVNYGVKESGTLTEEMIETYWFDGKDTMKKNFLFNAIYLVILVPNAKAYEFQIENKNFKITREEMLSILHRKFDDFPKEKDIWDKNKVIKFFKGNEEKIKMLVNDKDFRQSLFAKYPVKQLE
;
A
#
# COMPACT_ATOMS: atom_id res chain seq x y z
N MET A 1 25.82 -12.95 -52.09
CA MET A 1 25.57 -12.28 -50.79
C MET A 1 24.09 -11.86 -50.61
N LYS A 2 23.11 -12.79 -50.76
CA LYS A 2 21.67 -12.45 -50.61
C LYS A 2 21.03 -12.99 -49.33
N TYR A 3 21.72 -13.89 -48.62
CA TYR A 3 21.21 -14.53 -47.39
C TYR A 3 21.74 -13.88 -46.10
N MET A 4 22.84 -13.14 -46.17
CA MET A 4 23.42 -12.46 -45.00
C MET A 4 22.62 -11.22 -44.57
N HIS A 5 22.01 -10.50 -45.52
CA HIS A 5 21.15 -9.36 -45.20
C HIS A 5 19.80 -9.76 -44.59
N ARG A 6 19.26 -10.93 -44.94
CA ARG A 6 17.97 -11.38 -44.41
C ARG A 6 18.06 -11.83 -42.95
N ASN A 7 19.17 -12.44 -42.56
CA ASN A 7 19.38 -12.88 -41.16
C ASN A 7 19.73 -11.71 -40.23
N VAL A 8 20.46 -10.70 -40.72
CA VAL A 8 20.73 -9.47 -39.95
C VAL A 8 19.45 -8.66 -39.71
N LEU A 9 18.55 -8.59 -40.69
CA LEU A 9 17.28 -7.86 -40.56
C LEU A 9 16.35 -8.49 -39.50
N VAL A 10 16.29 -9.83 -39.45
CA VAL A 10 15.47 -10.59 -38.47
C VAL A 10 16.05 -10.49 -37.06
N MET A 11 17.37 -10.48 -36.90
CA MET A 11 18.02 -10.28 -35.60
C MET A 11 17.79 -8.86 -35.06
N LEU A 12 17.74 -7.85 -35.94
CA LEU A 12 17.50 -6.45 -35.57
C LEU A 12 16.06 -6.20 -35.10
N THR A 13 15.08 -6.97 -35.61
CA THR A 13 13.67 -6.82 -35.20
C THR A 13 13.39 -7.42 -33.82
N ILE A 14 14.14 -8.44 -33.42
CA ILE A 14 13.99 -9.09 -32.10
C ILE A 14 14.53 -8.20 -30.97
N PHE A 15 15.54 -7.36 -31.24
CA PHE A 15 16.09 -6.41 -30.27
C PHE A 15 15.18 -5.21 -29.98
N LEU A 16 14.28 -4.85 -30.90
CA LEU A 16 13.37 -3.71 -30.75
C LEU A 16 12.21 -3.96 -29.76
N PHE A 17 11.96 -5.22 -29.37
CA PHE A 17 10.90 -5.55 -28.40
C PHE A 17 11.37 -5.57 -26.94
N MET A 18 12.66 -5.34 -26.65
CA MET A 18 13.19 -5.38 -25.29
C MET A 18 13.49 -4.00 -24.67
N THR A 19 13.16 -2.91 -25.35
CA THR A 19 13.33 -1.55 -24.79
C THR A 19 12.05 -0.74 -24.86
N ALA A 20 11.00 -1.25 -24.22
CA ALA A 20 9.91 -0.43 -23.71
C ALA A 20 9.89 -0.49 -22.18
N CYS A 21 11.05 -0.31 -21.53
CA CYS A 21 11.05 0.26 -20.19
C CYS A 21 10.64 1.71 -20.35
N SER A 22 9.33 1.98 -20.39
CA SER A 22 8.86 3.33 -20.19
C SER A 22 9.35 3.75 -18.80
N ASN A 23 10.20 4.78 -18.75
CA ASN A 23 10.48 5.51 -17.51
C ASN A 23 9.25 6.34 -17.12
N GLY A 24 8.06 5.75 -17.21
CA GLY A 24 6.83 6.31 -16.68
C GLY A 24 6.85 6.17 -15.17
N GLU A 25 6.26 7.14 -14.48
CA GLU A 25 6.05 7.08 -13.04
C GLU A 25 5.21 5.83 -12.74
N ARG A 26 5.83 4.76 -12.22
CA ARG A 26 5.13 3.53 -11.87
C ARG A 26 4.48 3.66 -10.50
N ILE A 27 3.25 3.18 -10.37
CA ILE A 27 2.57 3.12 -9.07
C ILE A 27 3.26 2.06 -8.22
N LYS A 28 3.58 2.42 -6.97
CA LYS A 28 4.30 1.55 -6.02
C LYS A 28 3.44 0.34 -5.63
N ASP A 29 4.02 -0.85 -5.67
CA ASP A 29 3.44 -2.11 -5.20
C ASP A 29 3.88 -2.46 -3.77
N ILE A 30 3.22 -3.44 -3.15
CA ILE A 30 3.60 -4.01 -1.84
C ILE A 30 5.06 -4.48 -1.82
N SER A 31 5.56 -5.06 -2.93
CA SER A 31 6.93 -5.55 -3.04
C SER A 31 7.99 -4.44 -2.99
N ASP A 32 7.62 -3.21 -3.33
CA ASP A 32 8.53 -2.06 -3.31
C ASP A 32 8.69 -1.45 -1.92
N VAL A 33 7.82 -1.83 -0.97
CA VAL A 33 7.81 -1.28 0.38
C VAL A 33 8.89 -1.95 1.21
N ARG A 34 9.81 -1.16 1.76
CA ARG A 34 10.84 -1.62 2.70
C ARG A 34 10.61 -0.97 4.05
N SER A 35 10.71 -1.73 5.13
CA SER A 35 10.48 -1.17 6.47
C SER A 35 11.41 0.00 6.81
N ASP A 36 12.62 -0.01 6.26
CA ASP A 36 13.62 1.02 6.51
C ASP A 36 13.18 2.40 6.00
N ASP A 37 12.31 2.48 4.99
CA ASP A 37 11.74 3.72 4.46
C ASP A 37 10.90 4.47 5.52
N PHE A 38 10.38 3.73 6.51
CA PHE A 38 9.49 4.25 7.55
C PHE A 38 10.18 4.51 8.88
N LYS A 39 11.47 4.18 9.02
CA LYS A 39 12.24 4.29 10.27
C LYS A 39 12.19 5.69 10.89
N LYS A 40 12.10 6.73 10.07
CA LYS A 40 12.04 8.13 10.54
C LYS A 40 10.66 8.56 11.03
N TYR A 41 9.60 7.83 10.67
CA TYR A 41 8.22 8.16 11.01
C TYR A 41 7.66 7.35 12.19
N THR A 42 8.46 6.45 12.78
CA THR A 42 8.05 5.67 13.95
C THR A 42 7.71 6.58 15.13
N GLY A 43 6.57 6.35 15.78
CA GLY A 43 6.09 7.18 16.89
C GLY A 43 5.46 8.50 16.43
N THR A 44 5.12 8.64 15.15
CA THR A 44 4.27 9.75 14.68
C THR A 44 2.84 9.60 15.23
N TYR A 45 1.99 10.58 14.94
CA TYR A 45 0.63 10.64 15.44
C TYR A 45 -0.24 11.52 14.53
N VAL A 46 -1.55 11.28 14.54
CA VAL A 46 -2.52 12.20 13.94
C VAL A 46 -2.41 13.54 14.68
N GLY A 47 -1.97 14.57 13.95
CA GLY A 47 -1.50 15.86 14.47
C GLY A 47 -0.14 16.26 13.88
N ASN A 48 0.71 15.29 13.55
CA ASN A 48 1.89 15.49 12.70
C ASN A 48 1.54 15.15 11.24
N ASN A 49 0.77 16.05 10.63
CA ASN A 49 0.18 15.81 9.30
C ASN A 49 1.23 15.56 8.22
N SER A 50 2.39 16.23 8.31
CA SER A 50 3.49 16.07 7.35
C SER A 50 3.98 14.61 7.32
N ASP A 51 4.23 14.03 8.50
CA ASP A 51 4.72 12.66 8.60
C ASP A 51 3.65 11.64 8.20
N VAL A 52 2.39 11.85 8.59
CA VAL A 52 1.29 10.96 8.17
C VAL A 52 1.12 10.97 6.65
N VAL A 53 1.14 12.15 6.02
CA VAL A 53 1.09 12.28 4.56
C VAL A 53 2.28 11.57 3.91
N ALA A 54 3.47 11.72 4.48
CA ALA A 54 4.68 11.10 3.93
C ALA A 54 4.68 9.57 4.07
N ILE A 55 4.12 9.02 5.16
CA ILE A 55 3.87 7.58 5.29
C ILE A 55 2.92 7.13 4.18
N VAL A 56 1.75 7.74 4.06
CA VAL A 56 0.71 7.34 3.10
C VAL A 56 1.22 7.39 1.65
N LYS A 57 1.98 8.42 1.28
CA LYS A 57 2.58 8.53 -0.07
C LYS A 57 3.67 7.49 -0.33
N ASN A 58 4.30 6.93 0.71
CA ASN A 58 5.31 5.89 0.56
C ASN A 58 4.75 4.47 0.61
N LEU A 59 3.48 4.30 0.95
CA LEU A 59 2.77 3.02 0.90
C LEU A 59 2.34 2.65 -0.54
N PRO A 60 1.95 1.40 -0.79
CA PRO A 60 1.40 0.96 -2.08
C PRO A 60 0.20 1.81 -2.50
N GLY A 61 0.16 2.17 -3.78
CA GLY A 61 -0.81 3.12 -4.31
C GLY A 61 -0.57 4.58 -3.90
N GLY A 62 0.51 4.89 -3.16
CA GLY A 62 0.81 6.24 -2.66
C GLY A 62 0.93 7.31 -3.76
N GLY A 63 1.34 6.92 -4.96
CA GLY A 63 1.38 7.78 -6.15
C GLY A 63 -0.01 8.30 -6.56
N THR A 64 -1.06 7.52 -6.32
CA THR A 64 -2.45 7.84 -6.69
C THR A 64 -3.23 8.55 -5.59
N VAL A 65 -2.59 8.97 -4.48
CA VAL A 65 -3.29 9.62 -3.35
C VAL A 65 -3.77 11.01 -3.72
N GLN A 66 -5.08 11.22 -3.89
CA GLN A 66 -5.69 12.50 -4.22
C GLN A 66 -5.80 13.42 -3.00
N SER A 67 -6.27 12.89 -1.86
CA SER A 67 -6.42 13.65 -0.62
C SER A 67 -6.30 12.76 0.61
N ILE A 68 -5.94 13.39 1.74
CA ILE A 68 -5.88 12.76 3.06
C ILE A 68 -6.63 13.66 4.05
N SER A 69 -7.58 13.10 4.79
CA SER A 69 -8.21 13.76 5.94
C SER A 69 -7.76 13.09 7.24
N LEU A 70 -7.46 13.91 8.25
CA LEU A 70 -6.90 13.52 9.54
C LEU A 70 -7.81 13.93 10.72
N GLU A 71 -9.11 14.00 10.47
CA GLU A 71 -10.11 14.45 11.44
C GLU A 71 -10.41 13.40 12.51
N ASN A 72 -10.68 13.85 13.74
CA ASN A 72 -11.09 12.99 14.86
C ASN A 72 -10.13 11.81 15.09
N GLU A 73 -8.83 12.05 14.91
CA GLU A 73 -7.78 11.03 15.00
C GLU A 73 -7.99 9.86 14.04
N SER A 74 -8.72 10.05 12.95
CA SER A 74 -8.94 9.04 11.91
C SER A 74 -8.15 9.41 10.67
N ILE A 75 -7.66 8.40 9.95
CA ILE A 75 -6.92 8.60 8.70
C ILE A 75 -7.83 8.16 7.55
N LYS A 76 -8.30 9.12 6.76
CA LYS A 76 -9.02 8.85 5.51
C LYS A 76 -8.12 9.18 4.33
N VAL A 77 -7.93 8.22 3.43
CA VAL A 77 -7.14 8.37 2.20
C VAL A 77 -8.04 8.17 0.99
N ASN A 78 -8.13 9.19 0.15
CA ASN A 78 -8.81 9.09 -1.15
C ASN A 78 -7.76 8.95 -2.24
N TYR A 79 -7.91 7.94 -3.08
CA TYR A 79 -7.07 7.65 -4.23
C TYR A 79 -7.81 8.04 -5.52
N GLY A 80 -7.09 8.45 -6.54
CA GLY A 80 -7.63 8.83 -7.84
C GLY A 80 -6.64 9.67 -8.65
N VAL A 81 -7.12 10.20 -9.78
CA VAL A 81 -6.35 11.10 -10.65
C VAL A 81 -6.08 12.42 -9.90
N LYS A 82 -4.85 12.91 -10.02
CA LYS A 82 -4.46 14.26 -9.55
C LYS A 82 -4.45 15.20 -10.74
N GLU A 83 -4.98 16.40 -10.56
CA GLU A 83 -4.98 17.45 -11.59
C GLU A 83 -3.57 17.79 -12.11
N SER A 84 -2.54 17.64 -11.28
CA SER A 84 -1.14 17.91 -11.61
C SER A 84 -0.27 16.65 -11.68
N GLY A 85 -0.87 15.46 -11.74
CA GLY A 85 -0.16 14.18 -11.78
C GLY A 85 0.21 13.75 -13.20
N THR A 86 1.24 12.89 -13.31
CA THR A 86 1.63 12.25 -14.57
C THR A 86 0.84 10.97 -14.86
N LEU A 87 0.14 10.43 -13.85
CA LEU A 87 -0.64 9.20 -13.93
C LEU A 87 -2.00 9.47 -14.59
N THR A 88 -2.31 8.71 -15.64
CA THR A 88 -3.61 8.76 -16.30
C THR A 88 -4.66 7.95 -15.52
N GLU A 89 -5.94 8.19 -15.80
CA GLU A 89 -7.05 7.39 -15.27
C GLU A 89 -6.89 5.90 -15.59
N GLU A 90 -6.55 5.57 -16.84
CA GLU A 90 -6.30 4.19 -17.28
C GLU A 90 -5.19 3.50 -16.48
N MET A 91 -4.09 4.21 -16.17
CA MET A 91 -3.00 3.65 -15.35
C MET A 91 -3.46 3.34 -13.92
N ILE A 92 -4.31 4.21 -13.36
CA ILE A 92 -4.87 4.06 -12.01
C ILE A 92 -5.87 2.90 -12.00
N GLU A 93 -6.79 2.84 -12.97
CA GLU A 93 -7.78 1.78 -13.09
C GLU A 93 -7.08 0.41 -13.26
N THR A 94 -6.11 0.33 -14.17
CA THR A 94 -5.31 -0.89 -14.42
C THR A 94 -4.59 -1.36 -13.16
N TYR A 95 -4.10 -0.44 -12.33
CA TYR A 95 -3.43 -0.79 -11.08
C TYR A 95 -4.39 -1.28 -10.00
N TRP A 96 -5.46 -0.53 -9.71
CA TRP A 96 -6.36 -0.84 -8.60
C TRP A 96 -7.32 -1.99 -8.90
N PHE A 97 -7.73 -2.14 -10.16
CA PHE A 97 -8.74 -3.10 -10.63
C PHE A 97 -8.18 -4.17 -11.57
N ASP A 98 -6.96 -4.62 -11.30
CA ASP A 98 -6.20 -5.61 -12.08
C ASP A 98 -6.76 -7.06 -12.09
N GLY A 99 -7.88 -7.31 -11.44
CA GLY A 99 -8.47 -8.64 -11.26
C GLY A 99 -7.71 -9.58 -10.30
N LYS A 100 -6.66 -9.11 -9.61
CA LYS A 100 -5.79 -9.91 -8.71
C LYS A 100 -5.88 -9.48 -7.24
N ASP A 101 -7.00 -8.87 -6.86
CA ASP A 101 -7.28 -8.32 -5.51
C ASP A 101 -6.33 -7.19 -5.07
N THR A 102 -5.64 -6.49 -5.99
CA THR A 102 -4.64 -5.47 -5.63
C THR A 102 -5.20 -4.39 -4.69
N MET A 103 -6.40 -3.85 -4.97
CA MET A 103 -7.09 -2.93 -4.07
C MET A 103 -7.23 -3.47 -2.63
N LYS A 104 -7.75 -4.69 -2.47
CA LYS A 104 -7.95 -5.31 -1.15
C LYS A 104 -6.63 -5.56 -0.43
N LYS A 105 -5.60 -6.00 -1.16
CA LYS A 105 -4.25 -6.22 -0.61
C LYS A 105 -3.66 -4.91 -0.11
N ASN A 106 -3.73 -3.85 -0.91
CA ASN A 106 -3.23 -2.52 -0.55
C ASN A 106 -3.97 -1.95 0.66
N PHE A 107 -5.30 -2.00 0.69
CA PHE A 107 -6.09 -1.52 1.82
C PHE A 107 -5.69 -2.18 3.14
N LEU A 108 -5.56 -3.51 3.14
CA LEU A 108 -5.10 -4.25 4.32
C LEU A 108 -3.66 -3.89 4.68
N PHE A 109 -2.74 -3.91 3.71
CA PHE A 109 -1.33 -3.59 3.93
C PHE A 109 -1.15 -2.19 4.52
N ASN A 110 -1.85 -1.21 3.96
CA ASN A 110 -1.81 0.19 4.39
C ASN A 110 -2.38 0.35 5.79
N ALA A 111 -3.50 -0.32 6.11
CA ALA A 111 -4.04 -0.35 7.46
C ALA A 111 -3.03 -0.91 8.47
N ILE A 112 -2.37 -2.03 8.17
CA ILE A 112 -1.35 -2.63 9.04
C ILE A 112 -0.22 -1.63 9.33
N TYR A 113 0.33 -1.00 8.30
CA TYR A 113 1.42 -0.04 8.45
C TYR A 113 0.99 1.19 9.25
N LEU A 114 -0.21 1.73 8.99
CA LEU A 114 -0.72 2.90 9.70
C LEU A 114 -1.02 2.58 11.19
N VAL A 115 -1.46 1.37 11.52
CA VAL A 115 -1.66 0.95 12.93
C VAL A 115 -0.36 0.99 13.72
N ILE A 116 0.73 0.53 13.08
CA ILE A 116 2.06 0.44 13.68
C ILE A 116 2.72 1.82 13.76
N LEU A 117 2.63 2.62 12.70
CA LEU A 117 3.36 3.88 12.57
C LEU A 117 2.66 5.07 13.20
N VAL A 118 1.32 5.07 13.27
CA VAL A 118 0.49 6.18 13.77
C VAL A 118 -0.37 5.71 14.95
N PRO A 119 0.19 5.56 16.17
CA PRO A 119 -0.46 4.78 17.21
C PRO A 119 -1.69 5.42 17.86
N ASN A 120 -1.92 6.73 17.71
CA ASN A 120 -3.15 7.36 18.18
C ASN A 120 -4.30 7.31 17.17
N ALA A 121 -4.07 6.82 15.93
CA ALA A 121 -5.11 6.80 14.92
C ALA A 121 -6.24 5.81 15.31
N LYS A 122 -7.47 6.29 15.41
CA LYS A 122 -8.67 5.55 15.84
C LYS A 122 -9.31 4.72 14.73
N ALA A 123 -9.19 5.14 13.48
CA ALA A 123 -9.75 4.44 12.33
C ALA A 123 -8.98 4.74 11.04
N TYR A 124 -9.13 3.83 10.07
CA TYR A 124 -8.52 3.88 8.76
C TYR A 124 -9.60 3.73 7.71
N GLU A 125 -9.68 4.67 6.78
CA GLU A 125 -10.64 4.68 5.68
C GLU A 125 -9.89 4.88 4.37
N PHE A 126 -10.14 4.02 3.40
CA PHE A 126 -9.50 4.04 2.10
C PHE A 126 -10.56 4.01 1.01
N GLN A 127 -10.50 4.98 0.12
CA GLN A 127 -11.47 5.14 -0.96
C GLN A 127 -10.75 5.24 -2.31
N ILE A 128 -11.18 4.45 -3.29
CA ILE A 128 -10.83 4.59 -4.71
C ILE A 128 -12.13 4.53 -5.49
N GLU A 129 -12.41 5.56 -6.29
CA GLU A 129 -13.70 5.73 -6.98
C GLU A 129 -14.89 5.56 -6.02
N ASN A 130 -15.81 4.65 -6.34
CA ASN A 130 -16.98 4.30 -5.54
C ASN A 130 -16.70 3.16 -4.54
N LYS A 131 -15.46 2.68 -4.39
CA LYS A 131 -15.10 1.62 -3.44
C LYS A 131 -14.53 2.22 -2.17
N ASN A 132 -15.12 1.87 -1.03
CA ASN A 132 -14.70 2.34 0.28
C ASN A 132 -14.45 1.19 1.25
N PHE A 133 -13.32 1.20 1.93
CA PHE A 133 -13.00 0.28 3.01
C PHE A 133 -12.71 1.04 4.29
N LYS A 134 -13.34 0.64 5.39
CA LYS A 134 -13.14 1.25 6.70
C LYS A 134 -12.94 0.17 7.76
N ILE A 135 -11.96 0.39 8.62
CA ILE A 135 -11.70 -0.47 9.77
C ILE A 135 -11.19 0.37 10.95
N THR A 136 -11.61 0.03 12.15
CA THR A 136 -11.16 0.69 13.38
C THR A 136 -9.80 0.19 13.84
N ARG A 137 -9.14 0.96 14.70
CA ARG A 137 -7.91 0.55 15.37
C ARG A 137 -8.10 -0.72 16.19
N GLU A 138 -9.18 -0.80 16.95
CA GLU A 138 -9.46 -1.93 17.84
C GLU A 138 -9.60 -3.25 17.05
N GLU A 139 -10.31 -3.20 15.93
CA GLU A 139 -10.45 -4.35 15.02
C GLU A 139 -9.11 -4.77 14.42
N MET A 140 -8.30 -3.81 13.98
CA MET A 140 -6.95 -4.09 13.48
C MET A 140 -6.03 -4.67 14.57
N LEU A 141 -6.05 -4.12 15.78
CA LEU A 141 -5.24 -4.62 16.90
C LEU A 141 -5.64 -6.05 17.29
N SER A 142 -6.94 -6.37 17.28
CA SER A 142 -7.42 -7.74 17.50
C SER A 142 -6.83 -8.72 16.47
N ILE A 143 -6.74 -8.31 15.21
CA ILE A 143 -6.14 -9.11 14.13
C ILE A 143 -4.63 -9.24 14.37
N LEU A 144 -3.93 -8.13 14.60
CA LEU A 144 -2.47 -8.08 14.68
C LEU A 144 -1.94 -8.82 15.91
N HIS A 145 -2.57 -8.67 17.09
CA HIS A 145 -2.19 -9.41 18.29
C HIS A 145 -2.36 -10.93 18.14
N ARG A 146 -3.29 -11.39 17.30
CA ARG A 146 -3.48 -12.82 17.01
C ARG A 146 -2.51 -13.36 15.96
N LYS A 147 -2.03 -12.49 15.06
CA LYS A 147 -1.15 -12.88 13.95
C LYS A 147 0.32 -12.71 14.27
N PHE A 148 0.66 -11.86 15.24
CA PHE A 148 2.02 -11.54 15.62
C PHE A 148 2.18 -11.50 17.14
N ASP A 149 2.78 -12.54 17.71
CA ASP A 149 2.99 -12.65 19.16
C ASP A 149 3.92 -11.55 19.71
N ASP A 150 4.82 -11.04 18.87
CA ASP A 150 5.79 -10.00 19.18
C ASP A 150 5.31 -8.58 18.82
N PHE A 151 4.02 -8.40 18.50
CA PHE A 151 3.45 -7.10 18.22
C PHE A 151 3.63 -6.13 19.41
N PRO A 152 4.13 -4.89 19.21
CA PRO A 152 4.33 -3.93 20.29
C PRO A 152 3.01 -3.53 20.97
N LYS A 153 2.92 -3.73 22.29
CA LYS A 153 1.69 -3.46 23.08
C LYS A 153 1.78 -2.13 23.84
N GLU A 154 0.62 -1.50 24.04
CA GLU A 154 0.49 -0.32 24.91
C GLU A 154 1.50 0.79 24.57
N LYS A 155 2.38 1.16 25.51
CA LYS A 155 3.42 2.17 25.32
C LYS A 155 4.54 1.74 24.38
N ASP A 156 4.72 0.43 24.17
CA ASP A 156 5.84 -0.09 23.36
C ASP A 156 5.69 0.23 21.88
N ILE A 157 4.47 0.49 21.41
CA ILE A 157 4.23 0.92 20.03
C ILE A 157 4.71 2.35 19.75
N TRP A 158 4.99 3.13 20.80
CA TRP A 158 5.61 4.44 20.70
C TRP A 158 7.15 4.36 20.73
N ASP A 159 7.71 3.23 21.13
CA ASP A 159 9.16 3.03 21.16
C ASP A 159 9.67 2.69 19.75
N LYS A 160 10.42 3.63 19.19
CA LYS A 160 11.06 3.51 17.87
C LYS A 160 11.84 2.21 17.70
N ASN A 161 12.64 1.80 18.69
CA ASN A 161 13.48 0.61 18.57
C ASN A 161 12.64 -0.66 18.56
N LYS A 162 11.57 -0.72 19.37
CA LYS A 162 10.63 -1.84 19.39
C LYS A 162 9.86 -1.96 18.08
N VAL A 163 9.36 -0.84 17.54
CA VAL A 163 8.68 -0.81 16.24
C VAL A 163 9.60 -1.22 15.09
N ILE A 164 10.84 -0.73 15.06
CA ILE A 164 11.82 -1.13 14.04
C ILE A 164 12.14 -2.62 14.15
N LYS A 165 12.34 -3.13 15.37
CA LYS A 165 12.59 -4.55 15.61
C LYS A 165 11.43 -5.40 15.11
N PHE A 166 10.20 -4.98 15.39
CA PHE A 166 8.99 -5.65 14.91
C PHE A 166 8.95 -5.73 13.38
N PHE A 167 9.16 -4.59 12.70
CA PHE A 167 9.16 -4.60 11.24
C PHE A 167 10.26 -5.50 10.65
N LYS A 168 11.49 -5.41 11.15
CA LYS A 168 12.60 -6.26 10.67
C LYS A 168 12.34 -7.75 10.86
N GLY A 169 11.64 -8.14 11.92
CA GLY A 169 11.29 -9.54 12.19
C GLY A 169 10.06 -10.04 11.42
N ASN A 170 9.21 -9.14 10.91
CA ASN A 170 7.88 -9.50 10.41
C ASN A 170 7.51 -8.91 9.03
N GLU A 171 8.40 -8.18 8.34
CA GLU A 171 8.12 -7.59 7.01
C GLU A 171 7.57 -8.64 6.03
N GLU A 172 8.28 -9.76 5.86
CA GLU A 172 7.84 -10.84 4.96
C GLU A 172 6.57 -11.54 5.46
N LYS A 173 6.39 -11.69 6.77
CA LYS A 173 5.15 -12.25 7.34
C LYS A 173 3.94 -11.36 7.07
N ILE A 174 4.09 -10.03 7.12
CA ILE A 174 3.04 -9.08 6.76
C ILE A 174 2.69 -9.24 5.27
N LYS A 175 3.69 -9.32 4.38
CA LYS A 175 3.48 -9.55 2.95
C LYS A 175 2.77 -10.90 2.70
N MET A 176 3.17 -11.96 3.38
CA MET A 176 2.52 -13.27 3.30
C MET A 176 1.06 -13.21 3.79
N LEU A 177 0.80 -12.58 4.93
CA LEU A 177 -0.54 -12.42 5.49
C LEU A 177 -1.48 -11.68 4.54
N VAL A 178 -0.99 -10.60 3.92
CA VAL A 178 -1.77 -9.83 2.94
C VAL A 178 -2.02 -10.65 1.67
N ASN A 179 -1.08 -11.51 1.27
CA ASN A 179 -1.21 -12.37 0.10
C ASN A 179 -1.99 -13.68 0.35
N ASP A 180 -2.25 -14.04 1.61
CA ASP A 180 -3.12 -15.16 1.98
C ASP A 180 -4.58 -14.88 1.54
N LYS A 181 -5.06 -15.70 0.60
CA LYS A 181 -6.39 -15.55 0.00
C LYS A 181 -7.51 -15.82 0.99
N ASP A 182 -7.39 -16.87 1.81
CA ASP A 182 -8.44 -17.29 2.74
C ASP A 182 -8.56 -16.30 3.89
N PHE A 183 -7.42 -15.77 4.34
CA PHE A 183 -7.39 -14.67 5.31
C PHE A 183 -8.08 -13.42 4.76
N ARG A 184 -7.74 -12.98 3.54
CA ARG A 184 -8.41 -11.82 2.91
C ARG A 184 -9.91 -12.06 2.76
N GLN A 185 -10.32 -13.23 2.27
CA GLN A 185 -11.75 -13.55 2.11
C GLN A 185 -12.49 -13.46 3.44
N SER A 186 -11.93 -14.05 4.49
CA SER A 186 -12.52 -14.01 5.84
C SER A 186 -12.57 -12.58 6.40
N LEU A 187 -11.50 -11.80 6.20
CA LEU A 187 -11.42 -10.42 6.64
C LEU A 187 -12.47 -9.55 5.95
N PHE A 188 -12.53 -9.59 4.62
CA PHE A 188 -13.44 -8.75 3.84
C PHE A 188 -14.88 -9.27 3.83
N ALA A 189 -15.14 -10.49 4.27
CA ALA A 189 -16.49 -10.93 4.62
C ALA A 189 -16.99 -10.23 5.90
N LYS A 190 -16.11 -10.06 6.89
CA LYS A 190 -16.43 -9.37 8.15
C LYS A 190 -16.42 -7.84 8.01
N TYR A 191 -15.49 -7.32 7.23
CA TYR A 191 -15.26 -5.89 7.00
C TYR A 191 -15.30 -5.60 5.49
N PRO A 192 -16.50 -5.56 4.88
CA PRO A 192 -16.63 -5.49 3.44
C PRO A 192 -16.15 -4.16 2.86
N VAL A 193 -15.56 -4.23 1.66
CA VAL A 193 -15.40 -3.06 0.80
C VAL A 193 -16.79 -2.68 0.29
N LYS A 194 -17.27 -1.51 0.69
CA LYS A 194 -18.58 -0.98 0.32
C LYS A 194 -18.51 -0.31 -1.04
N GLN A 195 -19.61 -0.37 -1.77
CA GLN A 195 -19.85 0.49 -2.91
C GLN A 195 -20.61 1.72 -2.42
N LEU A 196 -20.09 2.91 -2.69
CA LEU A 196 -20.75 4.18 -2.45
C LEU A 196 -21.73 4.42 -3.60
N GLU A 197 -22.95 4.84 -3.24
CA GLU A 197 -24.00 5.24 -4.18
C GLU A 197 -23.79 6.66 -4.68
#